data_AF-A0A3C0ILI4-F1
#
_entry.id   AF-A0A3C0ILI4-F1
#
_cell.length_a   1.000
_cell.length_b   1.000
_cell.length_c   1.000
_cell.angle_alpha   90.00
_cell.angle_beta   90.00
_cell.angle_gamma   90.00
#
_symmetry.space_group_name_H-M   'P 1'
#
loop_
_entity.id
_entity.type
_entity.pdbx_description
1 polymer ?
#
loop_
_entity_poly.entity_id
_entity_poly.type
_entity_poly.pdbx_seq_one_letter_code
_entity_poly.pdbx_strand_id
1 'polypeptide(L)' 'LVVENLKGQSQTVGSDSKKIQQVATISANNDETIGKLIAEAFAKVGKEGVITVEEA' A
#
# COMPACT_ATOMS: atom_id res chain seq x y z
N LEU A 1 17.46 19.17 10.26
CA LEU A 1 16.63 19.00 11.49
C LEU A 1 15.26 18.38 11.19
N VAL A 2 14.28 19.09 10.59
CA VAL A 2 12.92 18.52 10.39
C VAL A 2 12.90 17.28 9.48
N VAL A 3 13.61 17.31 8.36
CA VAL A 3 13.66 16.18 7.41
C VAL A 3 14.25 14.91 8.03
N GLU A 4 15.30 15.03 8.84
CA GLU A 4 15.90 13.87 9.53
C GLU A 4 14.95 13.29 10.57
N ASN A 5 14.20 14.14 11.27
CA ASN A 5 13.22 13.69 12.24
C ASN A 5 12.07 12.92 11.58
N LEU A 6 11.54 13.38 10.44
CA LEU A 6 10.52 12.64 9.68
C LEU A 6 11.05 11.31 9.16
N LYS A 7 12.31 11.24 8.71
CA LYS A 7 12.93 9.97 8.30
C LYS A 7 12.98 8.97 9.45
N GLY A 8 13.34 9.40 10.66
CA GLY A 8 13.37 8.54 11.85
C GLY A 8 12.00 8.03 12.30
N GLN A 9 10.91 8.74 11.98
CA GLN A 9 9.54 8.32 12.29
C GLN A 9 8.94 7.39 11.21
N SER A 10 9.55 7.30 10.04
CA SER A 10 9.01 6.49 8.94
C SER A 10 8.95 5.01 9.32
N GLN A 11 7.86 4.34 8.93
CA GLN A 11 7.70 2.91 9.13
C GLN A 11 7.76 2.17 7.81
N THR A 12 8.69 1.23 7.70
CA THR A 12 8.81 0.36 6.54
C THR A 12 7.66 -0.66 6.55
N VAL A 13 6.80 -0.59 5.53
CA VAL A 13 5.69 -1.52 5.32
C VAL A 13 6.18 -2.89 4.83
N GLY A 14 7.22 -2.90 3.98
CA GLY A 14 7.81 -4.14 3.46
C GLY A 14 6.86 -4.92 2.55
N SER A 15 6.92 -6.25 2.64
CA SER A 15 6.05 -7.18 1.90
C SER A 15 4.89 -7.71 2.75
N ASP A 16 4.58 -7.04 3.86
CA ASP A 16 3.58 -7.48 4.82
C ASP A 16 2.17 -7.16 4.29
N SER A 17 1.52 -8.18 3.74
CA SER A 17 0.21 -8.06 3.08
C SER A 17 -0.85 -7.40 3.98
N LYS A 18 -0.82 -7.68 5.29
CA LYS A 18 -1.79 -7.10 6.22
C LYS A 18 -1.61 -5.58 6.37
N LYS A 19 -0.35 -5.12 6.44
CA LYS A 19 -0.06 -3.68 6.49
C LYS A 19 -0.40 -2.99 5.17
N ILE A 20 -0.10 -3.63 4.04
CA ILE A 20 -0.46 -3.13 2.71
C ILE A 20 -1.98 -2.97 2.61
N GLN A 21 -2.75 -3.99 3.02
CA GLN A 21 -4.20 -3.94 3.06
C GLN A 21 -4.70 -2.78 3.93
N GLN A 22 -4.20 -2.62 5.16
CA GLN A 22 -4.64 -1.54 6.04
C GLN A 22 -4.37 -0.15 5.44
N VAL A 23 -3.18 0.07 4.89
CA VAL A 23 -2.83 1.34 4.24
C VAL A 23 -3.71 1.58 3.02
N ALA A 24 -3.94 0.54 2.20
CA ALA A 24 -4.78 0.61 1.01
C ALA A 24 -6.25 0.91 1.37
N THR A 25 -6.82 0.26 2.39
CA THR A 25 -8.17 0.52 2.89
C THR A 25 -8.32 1.96 3.35
N ILE A 26 -7.40 2.46 4.19
CA ILE A 26 -7.46 3.85 4.68
C ILE A 26 -7.37 4.83 3.51
N SER A 27 -6.48 4.57 2.55
CA SER A 27 -6.29 5.42 1.37
C SER A 27 -7.50 5.39 0.42
N ALA A 28 -8.23 4.27 0.38
CA ALA A 28 -9.46 4.09 -0.39
C ALA A 28 -10.71 4.56 0.37
N ASN A 29 -10.59 5.58 1.22
CA ASN A 29 -11.70 6.15 2.00
C ASN A 29 -12.37 5.12 2.95
N ASN A 30 -11.56 4.27 3.60
CA ASN A 30 -12.00 3.16 4.46
C ASN A 30 -12.79 2.05 3.75
N ASP A 31 -12.60 1.88 2.44
CA ASP A 31 -13.17 0.75 1.71
C ASP A 31 -12.31 -0.52 1.90
N GLU A 32 -12.84 -1.48 2.67
CA GLU A 32 -12.19 -2.76 2.91
C GLU A 32 -12.09 -3.64 1.66
N THR A 33 -13.07 -3.55 0.75
CA THR A 33 -13.12 -4.34 -0.48
C THR A 33 -12.01 -3.90 -1.42
N ILE A 34 -11.86 -2.58 -1.60
CA ILE A 34 -10.79 -2.00 -2.42
C ILE A 34 -9.42 -2.26 -1.77
N GLY A 35 -9.29 -2.08 -0.45
CA GLY A 35 -8.04 -2.35 0.24
C GLY A 35 -7.58 -3.81 0.12
N LYS A 36 -8.53 -4.76 0.18
CA LYS A 36 -8.25 -6.18 -0.05
C LYS A 36 -7.82 -6.44 -1.50
N LEU A 37 -8.54 -5.88 -2.47
CA LEU A 37 -8.21 -6.02 -3.90
C LEU A 37 -6.79 -5.51 -4.22
N ILE A 38 -6.43 -4.35 -3.67
CA ILE A 38 -5.10 -3.77 -3.82
C ILE A 38 -4.04 -4.68 -3.19
N ALA A 39 -4.27 -5.17 -1.96
CA ALA A 39 -3.31 -6.07 -1.30
C ALA A 39 -3.08 -7.37 -2.08
N GLU A 40 -4.14 -7.94 -2.65
CA GLU A 40 -4.05 -9.13 -3.53
C GLU A 40 -3.27 -8.82 -4.81
N ALA A 41 -3.52 -7.66 -5.44
CA ALA A 41 -2.78 -7.22 -6.62
C ALA A 41 -1.28 -7.01 -6.31
N PHE A 42 -0.96 -6.34 -5.20
CA PHE A 42 0.43 -6.15 -4.73
C PHE A 42 1.13 -7.49 -4.45
N ALA A 43 0.43 -8.45 -3.84
CA ALA A 43 1.00 -9.78 -3.58
C ALA A 43 1.31 -10.55 -4.88
N LYS A 44 0.47 -10.38 -5.91
CA LYS A 44 0.63 -11.05 -7.20
C LYS A 44 1.72 -10.42 -8.07
N VAL A 45 1.85 -9.10 -8.00
CA VAL A 45 2.75 -8.30 -8.85
C VAL A 45 4.15 -8.17 -8.23
N GLY A 46 4.25 -8.27 -6.90
CA GLY A 46 5.52 -8.17 -6.18
C GLY A 46 6.02 -6.74 -6.04
N LYS A 47 7.22 -6.58 -5.48
CA LYS A 47 7.75 -5.29 -5.04
C LYS A 47 8.12 -4.33 -6.18
N GLU A 48 8.43 -4.87 -7.36
CA GLU A 48 8.90 -4.09 -8.52
C GLU A 48 7.89 -4.04 -9.66
N GLY A 49 6.75 -4.72 -9.53
CA GLY A 49 5.79 -4.73 -10.60
C GLY A 49 4.84 -3.53 -10.56
N VAL A 50 4.27 -3.22 -11.72
CA VAL A 50 3.41 -2.05 -11.93
C VAL A 50 1.96 -2.52 -12.07
N ILE A 51 1.06 -1.90 -11.31
CA ILE A 51 -0.39 -2.13 -11.42
C ILE A 51 -0.97 -0.99 -12.26
N THR A 52 -1.56 -1.32 -13.41
CA THR A 52 -2.27 -0.38 -14.28
C THR A 52 -3.76 -0.65 -14.24
N VAL A 53 -4.56 0.41 -14.34
CA VAL A 53 -6.02 0.32 -14.50
C VAL A 53 -6.34 0.87 -15.89
N GLU A 54 -7.13 0.13 -16.66
CA GLU A 54 -7.68 0.59 -17.94
C GLU A 54 -9.18 0.85 -17.77
N GLU A 55 -9.66 1.95 -18.32
CA GLU A 55 -11.09 2.24 -18.44
C GLU A 55 -11.63 1.53 -19.69
N ALA A 56 -12.77 0.85 -19.56
CA ALA A 56 -13.46 0.19 -20.67
C ALA A 56 -14.47 1.14 -21.35
#